data_AF-A0A529MF16-F1
#
_entry.id   AF-A0A529MF16-F1
#
_cell.length_a   1.000
_cell.length_b   1.000
_cell.length_c   1.000
_cell.angle_alpha   90.00
_cell.angle_beta   90.00
_cell.angle_gamma   90.00
#
_symmetry.space_group_name_H-M   'P 1'
#
loop_
_entity.id
_entity.type
_entity.pdbx_description
1 polymer ?
#
loop_
_entity_poly.entity_id
_entity_poly.type
_entity_poly.pdbx_seq_one_letter_code
_entity_poly.pdbx_strand_id
1 'polypeptide(L)'
;VQDYHFALLPRMIRERLPEAIIITFWHIPWPNSEVFSICPWRERILDGLLGSSIVGFHTQYHANNFTESVDRFMESRIERADAAISYGGQVTLVHSYPISIEWPDDLLKALPNVEECRLRVRKRHRIAVGAKLCVGVERLDYTKGILDRFRALEELFIRHPEMVGKVVFLQVAAPSRGTLPAYKQLHEECLRSAD
;
A
#
# COMPACT_ATOMS: atom_id res chain seq x y z
N VAL A 1 -9.18 15.32 -0.70
CA VAL A 1 -9.58 14.20 0.18
C VAL A 1 -8.55 13.09 0.05
N GLN A 2 -8.09 12.52 1.17
CA GLN A 2 -6.98 11.56 1.17
C GLN A 2 -7.44 10.21 1.72
N ASP A 3 -7.28 9.18 0.90
CA ASP A 3 -7.39 7.76 1.25
C ASP A 3 -8.79 7.21 1.57
N TYR A 4 -8.87 5.88 1.66
CA TYR A 4 -10.11 5.09 1.63
C TYR A 4 -11.12 5.38 2.74
N HIS A 5 -10.67 5.86 3.90
CA HIS A 5 -11.53 6.19 5.02
C HIS A 5 -12.58 7.26 4.68
N PHE A 6 -12.26 8.13 3.72
CA PHE A 6 -13.09 9.27 3.34
C PHE A 6 -13.73 9.10 1.97
N ALA A 7 -13.98 7.87 1.53
CA ALA A 7 -14.57 7.59 0.21
C ALA A 7 -15.88 8.36 -0.08
N LEU A 8 -16.70 8.62 0.95
CA LEU A 8 -17.98 9.32 0.82
C LEU A 8 -17.87 10.85 0.91
N LEU A 9 -16.75 11.35 1.42
CA LEU A 9 -16.56 12.76 1.71
C LEU A 9 -16.61 13.67 0.47
N PRO A 10 -16.10 13.30 -0.73
CA PRO A 10 -16.10 14.19 -1.88
C PRO A 10 -17.52 14.61 -2.30
N ARG A 11 -18.48 13.66 -2.34
CA ARG A 11 -19.89 13.97 -2.59
C ARG A 11 -20.48 14.94 -1.55
N MET A 12 -20.23 14.67 -0.27
CA MET A 12 -20.72 15.55 0.81
C MET A 12 -20.15 16.98 0.72
N ILE A 13 -18.89 17.12 0.30
CA ILE A 13 -18.28 18.43 0.06
C ILE A 13 -18.92 19.09 -1.15
N ARG A 14 -19.10 18.36 -2.26
CA ARG A 14 -19.70 18.88 -3.50
C ARG A 14 -21.11 19.42 -3.29
N GLU A 15 -21.93 18.74 -2.50
CA GLU A 15 -23.29 19.19 -2.16
C GLU A 15 -23.31 20.53 -1.42
N ARG A 16 -22.30 20.79 -0.59
CA ARG A 16 -22.16 22.03 0.17
C ARG A 16 -21.44 23.13 -0.60
N LEU A 17 -20.50 22.75 -1.47
CA LEU A 17 -19.64 23.62 -2.25
C LEU A 17 -19.63 23.16 -3.72
N PRO A 18 -20.69 23.48 -4.50
CA PRO A 18 -20.85 22.97 -5.87
C PRO A 18 -19.71 23.33 -6.82
N GLU A 19 -19.08 24.48 -6.62
CA GLU A 19 -18.00 25.01 -7.48
C GLU A 19 -16.59 24.61 -7.02
N ALA A 20 -16.45 23.91 -5.89
CA ALA A 20 -15.12 23.59 -5.36
C ALA A 20 -14.35 22.61 -6.27
N ILE A 21 -13.05 22.83 -6.46
CA ILE A 21 -12.20 21.79 -7.08
C ILE A 21 -11.88 20.76 -6.00
N ILE A 22 -12.43 19.55 -6.16
CA ILE A 22 -12.27 18.48 -5.17
C ILE A 22 -11.37 17.39 -5.77
N ILE A 23 -10.19 17.22 -5.20
CA ILE A 23 -9.25 16.19 -5.63
C ILE A 23 -9.22 15.11 -4.56
N THR A 24 -9.47 13.87 -4.97
CA THR A 24 -9.38 12.69 -4.12
C THR A 24 -8.22 11.82 -4.57
N PHE A 25 -7.38 11.38 -3.65
CA PHE A 25 -6.31 10.44 -3.96
C PHE A 25 -6.46 9.17 -3.13
N TRP A 26 -6.43 8.01 -3.79
CA TRP A 26 -6.65 6.69 -3.21
C TRP A 26 -5.31 5.94 -3.06
N HIS A 27 -4.87 5.73 -1.81
CA HIS A 27 -3.48 5.29 -1.52
C HIS A 27 -3.31 3.77 -1.48
N ILE A 28 -4.38 3.00 -1.43
CA ILE A 28 -4.32 1.53 -1.47
C ILE A 28 -4.65 1.02 -2.87
N PRO A 29 -4.33 -0.23 -3.22
CA PRO A 29 -4.77 -0.79 -4.49
C PRO A 29 -6.29 -0.70 -4.67
N TRP A 30 -6.74 -0.31 -5.87
CA TRP A 30 -8.14 -0.44 -6.24
C TRP A 30 -8.38 -1.84 -6.84
N PRO A 31 -9.29 -2.65 -6.28
CA PRO A 31 -9.53 -4.01 -6.74
C PRO A 31 -10.18 -4.03 -8.13
N ASN A 32 -10.11 -5.16 -8.83
CA ASN A 32 -10.91 -5.34 -10.05
C ASN A 32 -12.42 -5.32 -9.74
N SER A 33 -13.25 -5.13 -10.77
CA SER A 33 -14.70 -4.96 -10.60
C SER A 33 -15.40 -6.17 -9.97
N GLU A 34 -14.87 -7.40 -10.17
CA GLU A 34 -15.42 -8.63 -9.59
C GLU A 34 -15.19 -8.69 -8.08
N VAL A 35 -13.98 -8.44 -7.62
CA VAL A 35 -13.67 -8.37 -6.18
C VAL A 35 -14.39 -7.20 -5.54
N PHE A 36 -14.47 -6.05 -6.22
CA PHE A 36 -15.22 -4.89 -5.72
C PHE A 36 -16.72 -5.18 -5.57
N SER A 37 -17.27 -6.07 -6.42
CA SER A 37 -18.70 -6.43 -6.39
C SER A 37 -19.15 -7.05 -5.05
N ILE A 38 -18.21 -7.64 -4.30
CA ILE A 38 -18.45 -8.24 -2.98
C ILE A 38 -18.84 -7.16 -1.95
N CYS A 39 -18.41 -5.90 -2.14
CA CYS A 39 -18.72 -4.83 -1.21
C CYS A 39 -20.23 -4.46 -1.26
N PRO A 40 -20.97 -4.58 -0.14
CA PRO A 40 -22.41 -4.25 -0.12
C PRO A 40 -22.69 -2.77 -0.38
N TRP A 41 -21.74 -1.89 -0.02
CA TRP A 41 -21.87 -0.44 -0.16
C TRP A 41 -21.16 0.11 -1.40
N ARG A 42 -20.85 -0.74 -2.39
CA ARG A 42 -20.11 -0.38 -3.61
C ARG A 42 -20.64 0.87 -4.30
N GLU A 43 -21.96 0.97 -4.52
CA GLU A 43 -22.58 2.11 -5.20
C GLU A 43 -22.40 3.41 -4.41
N ARG A 44 -22.54 3.35 -3.07
CA ARG A 44 -22.32 4.53 -2.21
C ARG A 44 -20.87 4.99 -2.24
N ILE A 45 -19.92 4.04 -2.24
CA ILE A 45 -18.50 4.34 -2.34
C ILE A 45 -18.19 5.00 -3.68
N LEU A 46 -18.70 4.45 -4.79
CA LEU A 46 -18.50 5.00 -6.12
C LEU A 46 -19.12 6.39 -6.25
N ASP A 47 -20.38 6.58 -5.84
CA ASP A 47 -21.02 7.90 -5.83
C ASP A 47 -20.24 8.91 -4.99
N GLY A 48 -19.80 8.48 -3.80
CA GLY A 48 -18.94 9.28 -2.92
C GLY A 48 -17.70 9.81 -3.64
N LEU A 49 -16.98 8.93 -4.33
CA LEU A 49 -15.76 9.25 -5.07
C LEU A 49 -16.04 10.11 -6.32
N LEU A 50 -17.15 9.86 -7.03
CA LEU A 50 -17.61 10.63 -8.19
C LEU A 50 -18.12 12.05 -7.83
N GLY A 51 -18.13 12.42 -6.55
CA GLY A 51 -18.24 13.83 -6.14
C GLY A 51 -16.97 14.65 -6.39
N SER A 52 -15.85 13.98 -6.68
CA SER A 52 -14.55 14.61 -6.95
C SER A 52 -14.50 15.24 -8.34
N SER A 53 -13.76 16.34 -8.50
CA SER A 53 -13.33 16.81 -9.82
C SER A 53 -12.27 15.87 -10.42
N ILE A 54 -11.37 15.35 -9.57
CA ILE A 54 -10.32 14.41 -9.97
C ILE A 54 -10.23 13.29 -8.94
N VAL A 55 -10.15 12.04 -9.40
CA VAL A 55 -9.78 10.88 -8.60
C VAL A 55 -8.42 10.35 -9.09
N GLY A 56 -7.45 10.35 -8.19
CA GLY A 56 -6.09 9.91 -8.45
C GLY A 56 -5.78 8.54 -7.83
N PHE A 57 -5.03 7.71 -8.56
CA PHE A 57 -4.55 6.40 -8.11
C PHE A 57 -3.04 6.28 -8.30
N HIS A 58 -2.39 5.32 -7.65
CA HIS A 58 -0.94 5.10 -7.85
C HIS A 58 -0.56 4.60 -9.26
N THR A 59 -1.41 3.80 -9.90
CA THR A 59 -1.08 3.14 -11.17
C THR A 59 -2.23 3.26 -12.16
N GLN A 60 -1.90 3.19 -13.45
CA GLN A 60 -2.91 3.17 -14.50
C GLN A 60 -3.85 1.96 -14.37
N TYR A 61 -3.32 0.83 -13.89
CA TYR A 61 -4.12 -0.37 -13.63
C TYR A 61 -5.26 -0.11 -12.63
N HIS A 62 -4.98 0.58 -11.51
CA HIS A 62 -6.02 0.92 -10.54
C HIS A 62 -7.04 1.94 -11.07
N ALA A 63 -6.58 2.92 -11.87
CA ALA A 63 -7.45 3.87 -12.55
C ALA A 63 -8.42 3.16 -13.53
N ASN A 64 -7.91 2.19 -14.29
CA ASN A 64 -8.72 1.37 -15.19
C ASN A 64 -9.74 0.53 -14.42
N ASN A 65 -9.32 -0.16 -13.36
CA ASN A 65 -10.22 -0.95 -12.52
C ASN A 65 -11.32 -0.10 -11.88
N PHE A 66 -11.00 1.13 -11.44
CA PHE A 66 -12.01 2.06 -10.94
C PHE A 66 -13.02 2.43 -12.01
N THR A 67 -12.54 2.78 -13.20
CA THR A 67 -13.39 3.09 -14.36
C THR A 67 -14.30 1.92 -14.70
N GLU A 68 -13.80 0.68 -14.69
CA GLU A 68 -14.59 -0.54 -14.90
C GLU A 68 -15.60 -0.80 -13.79
N SER A 69 -15.25 -0.55 -12.52
CA SER A 69 -16.20 -0.64 -11.41
C SER A 69 -17.33 0.37 -11.59
N VAL A 70 -17.03 1.59 -12.02
CA VAL A 70 -18.05 2.61 -12.28
C VAL A 70 -18.94 2.22 -13.46
N ASP A 71 -18.35 1.78 -14.59
CA ASP A 71 -19.07 1.30 -15.78
C ASP A 71 -20.07 0.19 -15.45
N ARG A 72 -19.65 -0.73 -14.57
CA ARG A 72 -20.42 -1.93 -14.23
C ARG A 72 -21.55 -1.67 -13.24
N PHE A 73 -21.36 -0.74 -12.30
CA PHE A 73 -22.27 -0.57 -11.16
C PHE A 73 -23.02 0.75 -11.15
N MET A 74 -22.65 1.72 -11.98
CA MET A 74 -23.27 3.04 -12.02
C MET A 74 -23.71 3.35 -13.45
N GLU A 75 -24.94 3.88 -13.60
CA GLU A 75 -25.38 4.46 -14.87
C GLU A 75 -24.62 5.75 -15.15
N SER A 76 -23.52 5.64 -15.88
CA SER A 76 -22.58 6.72 -16.15
C SER A 76 -22.11 6.68 -17.61
N ARG A 77 -21.60 7.81 -18.10
CA ARG A 77 -20.98 7.90 -19.42
C ARG A 77 -19.47 8.00 -19.26
N ILE A 78 -18.74 7.05 -19.84
CA ILE A 78 -17.29 6.98 -19.75
C ILE A 78 -16.66 7.43 -21.06
N GLU A 79 -15.82 8.44 -20.97
CA GLU A 79 -15.07 9.02 -22.09
C GLU A 79 -13.59 8.67 -21.90
N ARG A 80 -13.21 7.47 -22.37
CA ARG A 80 -11.88 6.89 -22.13
C ARG A 80 -10.74 7.71 -22.72
N ALA A 81 -10.98 8.41 -23.83
CA ALA A 81 -9.97 9.27 -24.47
C ALA A 81 -9.53 10.43 -23.56
N ASP A 82 -10.47 10.97 -22.78
CA ASP A 82 -10.25 12.10 -21.87
C ASP A 82 -10.09 11.65 -20.42
N ALA A 83 -10.07 10.34 -20.17
CA ALA A 83 -10.08 9.73 -18.84
C ALA A 83 -11.18 10.32 -17.93
N ALA A 84 -12.35 10.56 -18.50
CA ALA A 84 -13.45 11.27 -17.86
C ALA A 84 -14.66 10.36 -17.64
N ILE A 85 -15.33 10.55 -16.51
CA ILE A 85 -16.59 9.89 -16.16
C ILE A 85 -17.63 10.97 -15.91
N SER A 86 -18.72 10.93 -16.68
CA SER A 86 -19.89 11.78 -16.48
C SER A 86 -20.97 11.04 -15.69
N TYR A 87 -21.33 11.55 -14.52
CA TYR A 87 -22.32 10.98 -13.63
C TYR A 87 -23.10 12.09 -12.90
N GLY A 88 -24.43 12.02 -12.91
CA GLY A 88 -25.28 13.02 -12.23
C GLY A 88 -25.08 14.46 -12.71
N GLY A 89 -24.74 14.65 -13.99
CA GLY A 89 -24.43 15.97 -14.57
C GLY A 89 -23.05 16.54 -14.21
N GLN A 90 -22.21 15.77 -13.52
CA GLN A 90 -20.84 16.15 -13.15
C GLN A 90 -19.82 15.29 -13.88
N VAL A 91 -18.66 15.86 -14.16
CA VAL A 91 -17.54 15.17 -14.78
C VAL A 91 -16.43 14.98 -13.75
N THR A 92 -15.97 13.75 -13.61
CA THR A 92 -14.82 13.35 -12.78
C THR A 92 -13.70 12.87 -13.70
N LEU A 93 -12.50 13.45 -13.56
CA LEU A 93 -11.30 12.94 -14.23
C LEU A 93 -10.64 11.83 -13.40
N VAL A 94 -10.13 10.80 -14.07
CA VAL A 94 -9.52 9.64 -13.42
C VAL A 94 -8.10 9.44 -13.93
N HIS A 95 -7.11 9.64 -13.06
CA HIS A 95 -5.70 9.61 -13.47
C HIS A 95 -4.82 8.80 -12.53
N SER A 96 -3.65 8.42 -13.04
CA SER A 96 -2.60 7.81 -12.24
C SER A 96 -1.52 8.83 -11.87
N TYR A 97 -1.24 8.95 -10.58
CA TYR A 97 -0.16 9.75 -10.00
C TYR A 97 0.63 8.87 -9.03
N PRO A 98 1.77 8.29 -9.46
CA PRO A 98 2.60 7.49 -8.56
C PRO A 98 3.16 8.38 -7.45
N ILE A 99 2.93 8.01 -6.20
CA ILE A 99 3.49 8.76 -5.06
C ILE A 99 4.98 8.44 -4.94
N SER A 100 5.75 9.42 -4.49
CA SER A 100 7.16 9.26 -4.20
C SER A 100 7.50 9.87 -2.85
N ILE A 101 8.75 9.71 -2.43
CA ILE A 101 9.31 10.40 -1.28
C ILE A 101 10.07 11.64 -1.74
N GLU A 102 10.15 12.64 -0.88
CA GLU A 102 11.21 13.64 -0.98
C GLU A 102 12.54 12.94 -0.71
N TRP A 103 13.50 13.10 -1.62
CA TRP A 103 14.80 12.47 -1.48
C TRP A 103 15.60 13.19 -0.36
N PRO A 104 15.97 12.51 0.74
CA PRO A 104 16.36 13.19 1.97
C PRO A 104 17.87 13.48 2.01
N ASP A 105 18.38 14.28 1.08
CA ASP A 105 19.83 14.55 0.93
C ASP A 105 20.49 15.06 2.23
N ASP A 106 19.85 15.99 2.93
CA ASP A 106 20.43 16.57 4.15
C ASP A 106 20.46 15.59 5.32
N LEU A 107 19.45 14.73 5.43
CA LEU A 107 19.47 13.63 6.39
C LEU A 107 20.62 12.68 6.05
N LEU A 108 20.77 12.29 4.78
CA LEU A 108 21.83 11.37 4.34
C LEU A 108 23.23 11.93 4.62
N LYS A 109 23.44 13.24 4.48
CA LYS A 109 24.72 13.90 4.82
C LYS A 109 25.01 13.90 6.32
N ALA A 110 23.99 13.98 7.16
CA ALA A 110 24.13 13.98 8.62
C ALA A 110 24.30 12.57 9.21
N LEU A 111 23.98 11.53 8.44
CA LEU A 111 24.16 10.14 8.88
C LEU A 111 25.65 9.77 8.92
N PRO A 112 26.05 8.86 9.82
CA PRO A 112 27.38 8.26 9.77
C PRO A 112 27.61 7.60 8.40
N ASN A 113 28.88 7.47 8.00
CA ASN A 113 29.21 6.78 6.77
C ASN A 113 28.67 5.33 6.77
N VAL A 114 28.52 4.77 5.57
CA VAL A 114 27.90 3.46 5.35
C VAL A 114 28.61 2.35 6.12
N GLU A 115 29.94 2.39 6.21
CA GLU A 115 30.73 1.37 6.92
C GLU A 115 30.51 1.42 8.43
N GLU A 116 30.44 2.61 9.00
CA GLU A 116 30.11 2.78 10.41
C GLU A 116 28.69 2.31 10.71
N CYS A 117 27.72 2.66 9.86
CA CYS A 117 26.34 2.16 9.99
C CYS A 117 26.29 0.62 9.94
N ARG A 118 27.02 0.01 9.00
CA ARG A 118 27.12 -1.45 8.85
C ARG A 118 27.70 -2.10 10.11
N LEU A 119 28.79 -1.55 10.66
CA LEU A 119 29.41 -2.02 11.90
C LEU A 119 28.45 -1.91 13.09
N ARG A 120 27.74 -0.78 13.21
CA ARG A 120 26.74 -0.55 14.28
C ARG A 120 25.61 -1.58 14.23
N VAL A 121 25.01 -1.82 13.06
CA VAL A 121 23.94 -2.80 12.88
C VAL A 121 24.43 -4.21 13.19
N ARG A 122 25.58 -4.61 12.63
CA ARG A 122 26.16 -5.94 12.87
C ARG A 122 26.47 -6.17 14.35
N LYS A 123 27.10 -5.20 15.02
CA LYS A 123 27.40 -5.27 16.46
C LYS A 123 26.14 -5.37 17.30
N ARG A 124 25.13 -4.54 17.02
CA ARG A 124 23.85 -4.53 17.76
C ARG A 124 23.14 -5.87 17.70
N HIS A 125 23.13 -6.52 16.54
CA HIS A 125 22.41 -7.76 16.31
C HIS A 125 23.31 -9.02 16.29
N ARG A 126 24.57 -8.90 16.75
CA ARG A 126 25.55 -10.00 16.83
C ARG A 126 25.75 -10.75 15.50
N ILE A 127 25.75 -10.01 14.38
CA ILE A 127 25.86 -10.56 13.03
C ILE A 127 27.34 -10.65 12.64
N ALA A 128 27.80 -11.85 12.24
CA ALA A 128 29.17 -12.07 11.80
C ALA A 128 29.55 -11.16 10.61
N VAL A 129 30.79 -10.65 10.57
CA VAL A 129 31.24 -9.70 9.53
C VAL A 129 31.09 -10.27 8.12
N GLY A 130 31.37 -11.57 7.94
CA GLY A 130 31.25 -12.27 6.66
C GLY A 130 29.83 -12.71 6.26
N ALA A 131 28.84 -12.54 7.14
CA ALA A 131 27.47 -12.95 6.83
C ALA A 131 26.79 -11.97 5.86
N LYS A 132 26.07 -12.52 4.88
CA LYS A 132 25.17 -11.77 3.99
C LYS A 132 23.95 -11.34 4.78
N LEU A 133 23.74 -10.03 4.89
CA LEU A 133 22.64 -9.43 5.63
C LEU A 133 21.51 -9.06 4.66
N CYS A 134 20.37 -9.71 4.82
CA CYS A 134 19.11 -9.36 4.19
C CYS A 134 18.26 -8.56 5.20
N VAL A 135 17.59 -7.50 4.76
CA VAL A 135 16.80 -6.63 5.65
C VAL A 135 15.39 -6.46 5.10
N GLY A 136 14.39 -6.67 5.95
CA GLY A 136 13.00 -6.30 5.69
C GLY A 136 12.57 -5.18 6.64
N VAL A 137 11.92 -4.13 6.12
CA VAL A 137 11.43 -3.00 6.92
C VAL A 137 10.01 -2.65 6.51
N GLU A 138 9.05 -2.88 7.40
CA GLU A 138 7.65 -2.54 7.15
C GLU A 138 6.81 -2.51 8.43
N ARG A 139 5.53 -2.17 8.30
CA ARG A 139 4.54 -2.40 9.35
C ARG A 139 4.18 -3.88 9.40
N LEU A 140 3.90 -4.38 10.60
CA LEU A 140 3.36 -5.72 10.79
C LEU A 140 1.93 -5.76 10.26
N ASP A 141 1.78 -6.22 9.02
CA ASP A 141 0.52 -6.19 8.27
C ASP A 141 0.47 -7.40 7.33
N TYR A 142 -0.69 -8.07 7.24
CA TYR A 142 -0.82 -9.31 6.47
C TYR A 142 -0.62 -9.11 4.98
N THR A 143 -0.72 -7.87 4.48
CA THR A 143 -0.45 -7.53 3.07
C THR A 143 1.04 -7.55 2.71
N LYS A 144 1.91 -7.78 3.68
CA LYS A 144 3.37 -7.64 3.53
C LYS A 144 4.12 -8.94 3.30
N GLY A 145 3.45 -10.10 3.36
CA GLY A 145 4.09 -11.39 3.06
C GLY A 145 5.34 -11.66 3.91
N ILE A 146 5.31 -11.27 5.19
CA ILE A 146 6.43 -11.51 6.12
C ILE A 146 6.62 -13.02 6.33
N LEU A 147 5.52 -13.75 6.52
CA LEU A 147 5.53 -15.21 6.67
C LEU A 147 6.04 -15.92 5.41
N ASP A 148 5.66 -15.44 4.22
CA ASP A 148 6.15 -16.00 2.96
C ASP A 148 7.67 -15.83 2.81
N ARG A 149 8.23 -14.72 3.30
CA ARG A 149 9.70 -14.54 3.36
C ARG A 149 10.37 -15.49 4.34
N PHE A 150 9.76 -15.76 5.49
CA PHE A 150 10.30 -16.75 6.43
C PHE A 150 10.30 -18.15 5.81
N ARG A 151 9.20 -18.56 5.16
CA ARG A 151 9.12 -19.83 4.42
C ARG A 151 10.14 -19.92 3.30
N ALA A 152 10.38 -18.82 2.57
CA ALA A 152 11.41 -18.79 1.53
C ALA A 152 12.83 -18.95 2.09
N LEU A 153 13.10 -18.40 3.29
CA LEU A 153 14.39 -18.58 3.98
C LEU A 153 14.54 -19.99 4.53
N GLU A 154 13.48 -20.57 5.08
CA GLU A 154 13.45 -21.98 5.49
C GLU A 154 13.80 -22.89 4.31
N GLU A 155 13.12 -22.70 3.17
CA GLU A 155 13.40 -23.47 1.95
C GLU A 155 14.83 -23.25 1.43
N LEU A 156 15.35 -22.02 1.51
CA LEU A 156 16.75 -21.72 1.19
C LEU A 156 17.70 -22.56 2.06
N PHE A 157 17.47 -22.64 3.37
CA PHE A 157 18.35 -23.38 4.27
C PHE A 157 18.20 -24.90 4.14
N ILE A 158 17.02 -25.40 3.78
CA ILE A 158 16.80 -26.81 3.45
C ILE A 158 17.59 -27.20 2.20
N ARG A 159 17.48 -26.39 1.12
CA ARG A 159 18.15 -26.67 -0.16
C ARG A 159 19.65 -26.37 -0.15
N HIS A 160 20.06 -25.39 0.66
CA HIS A 160 21.43 -24.91 0.75
C HIS A 160 21.91 -24.85 2.22
N PRO A 161 22.14 -26.00 2.87
CA PRO A 161 22.60 -26.04 4.26
C PRO A 161 23.91 -25.28 4.50
N GLU A 162 24.75 -25.14 3.47
CA GLU A 162 25.99 -24.37 3.51
C GLU A 162 25.77 -22.86 3.76
N MET A 163 24.54 -22.37 3.60
CA MET A 163 24.15 -20.98 3.84
C MET A 163 23.79 -20.70 5.30
N VAL A 164 23.56 -21.74 6.11
CA VAL A 164 23.32 -21.61 7.55
C VAL A 164 24.52 -20.94 8.21
N GLY A 165 24.26 -19.89 8.99
CA GLY A 165 25.30 -19.05 9.60
C GLY A 165 26.01 -18.07 8.64
N LYS A 166 25.81 -18.20 7.32
CA LYS A 166 26.34 -17.27 6.30
C LYS A 166 25.32 -16.26 5.81
N VAL A 167 24.03 -16.54 5.94
CA VAL A 167 22.95 -15.58 5.64
C VAL A 167 22.21 -15.25 6.94
N VAL A 168 21.93 -13.97 7.14
CA VAL A 168 21.13 -13.47 8.26
C VAL A 168 20.05 -12.57 7.69
N PHE A 169 18.80 -12.81 8.10
CA PHE A 169 17.67 -11.96 7.78
C PHE A 169 17.26 -11.14 9.01
N LEU A 170 17.28 -9.81 8.88
CA LEU A 170 16.83 -8.88 9.90
C LEU A 170 15.47 -8.30 9.47
N GLN A 171 14.40 -8.77 10.09
CA GLN A 171 13.05 -8.23 9.90
C GLN A 171 12.74 -7.16 10.95
N VAL A 172 12.57 -5.92 10.51
CA VAL A 172 12.06 -4.82 11.34
C VAL A 172 10.58 -4.64 11.03
N ALA A 173 9.73 -5.03 11.96
CA ALA A 173 8.28 -4.93 11.84
C ALA A 173 7.73 -3.92 12.86
N ALA A 174 7.29 -2.75 12.40
CA ALA A 174 6.65 -1.76 13.26
C ALA A 174 5.23 -2.24 13.66
N PRO A 175 4.84 -2.19 14.95
CA PRO A 175 3.50 -2.58 15.37
C PRO A 175 2.42 -1.79 14.64
N SER A 176 1.35 -2.48 14.21
CA SER A 176 0.21 -1.87 13.53
C SER A 176 -1.07 -2.59 13.94
N ARG A 177 -2.12 -1.81 14.27
CA ARG A 177 -3.50 -2.29 14.49
C ARG A 177 -3.61 -3.53 15.41
N GLY A 178 -2.80 -3.60 16.47
CA GLY A 178 -2.67 -4.78 17.34
C GLY A 178 -3.93 -5.18 18.11
N THR A 179 -5.01 -4.41 18.06
CA THR A 179 -6.31 -4.80 18.63
C THR A 179 -7.10 -5.75 17.73
N LEU A 180 -6.81 -5.77 16.42
CA LEU A 180 -7.53 -6.60 15.45
C LEU A 180 -7.02 -8.05 15.51
N PRO A 181 -7.92 -9.06 15.56
CA PRO A 181 -7.54 -10.47 15.66
C PRO A 181 -6.54 -10.92 14.59
N ALA A 182 -6.75 -10.52 13.33
CA ALA A 182 -5.85 -10.88 12.22
C ALA A 182 -4.41 -10.37 12.42
N TYR A 183 -4.24 -9.19 13.00
CA TYR A 183 -2.91 -8.62 13.28
C TYR A 183 -2.23 -9.32 14.46
N LYS A 184 -2.99 -9.73 15.47
CA LYS A 184 -2.48 -10.53 16.59
C LYS A 184 -2.01 -11.91 16.13
N GLN A 185 -2.85 -12.59 15.33
CA GLN A 185 -2.51 -13.90 14.78
C GLN A 185 -1.24 -13.83 13.92
N LEU A 186 -1.14 -12.84 13.02
CA LEU A 186 0.06 -12.62 12.22
C LEU A 186 1.30 -12.39 13.10
N HIS A 187 1.16 -11.63 14.18
CA HIS A 187 2.27 -11.38 15.10
C HIS A 187 2.77 -12.68 15.74
N GLU A 188 1.85 -13.48 16.27
CA GLU A 188 2.16 -14.77 16.92
C GLU A 188 2.78 -15.77 15.94
N GLU A 189 2.28 -15.84 14.71
CA GLU A 189 2.85 -16.69 13.66
C GLU A 189 4.26 -16.21 13.27
N CYS A 190 4.48 -14.90 13.12
CA CYS A 190 5.80 -14.35 12.81
C CYS A 190 6.82 -14.65 13.91
N LEU A 191 6.44 -14.58 15.18
CA LEU A 191 7.32 -14.92 16.29
C LEU A 191 7.67 -16.41 16.27
N ARG A 192 6.67 -17.27 16.10
CA ARG A 192 6.87 -18.73 16.04
C ARG A 192 7.76 -19.18 14.88
N SER A 193 7.68 -18.51 13.73
CA SER A 193 8.53 -18.80 12.57
C SER A 193 9.95 -18.24 12.69
N ALA A 194 10.18 -17.30 13.61
CA ALA A 194 11.48 -16.68 13.82
C ALA A 194 12.31 -17.37 14.93
N ASP A 195 11.65 -18.10 15.83
CA ASP A 195 12.27 -18.92 16.89
C ASP A 195 12.79 -20.27 16.35
#